data_AF-A9WJU9-F1
#
_entry.id   AF-A9WJU9-F1
#
_cell.length_a   1.000
_cell.length_b   1.000
_cell.length_c   1.000
_cell.angle_alpha   90.00
_cell.angle_beta   90.00
_cell.angle_gamma   90.00
#
_symmetry.space_group_name_H-M   'P 1'
#
loop_
_entity.id
_entity.type
_entity.pdbx_description
1 polymer ?
#
loop_
_entity_poly.entity_id
_entity_poly.type
_entity_poly.pdbx_seq_one_letter_code
_entity_poly.pdbx_strand_id
1 'polypeptide(L)'
;MDFSEQLERFIARVDKRRTPALIIPGSRQADTAALLIAALRPERVAFLLTPETTNFPAQMAERLGRQPDAGWLCKTARYTDINQVYRELRAVIEAWSDLEREQILVDLTGGTKPMTVGLAKAAYVLGLGTVYIESDYAQNRVIPGTQRLIEPSDPYEVFGDLEAGEARRFFNAHDYVSAERIYADLARRVPAEDGTFYACMAQLARAYTQWESFDITTAVKTMADLLAHPLPARLALYQSTLHDHYQALISLDATIKAMSNQQQALTTLANRQAILPLLGSLYANALRRETQRRYDTAALLRYRCLELMSQHRLATRGVWVEKPDLDQLKAQIPDLDRSYRAVERTLGFRERGLQPNRDGQYSSITLLNGYMLLTALSDPLIQTITLTDIRQRVNVRNKSILAHGFRQITEAEYREFARVVEQLLDQFFTIAQEQRSSWEERYRFIELPAT
;
A
#
# COMPACT_ATOMS: atom_id res chain seq x y z
N MET A 1 -37.73 -41.71 14.38
CA MET A 1 -37.83 -40.41 13.71
C MET A 1 -37.53 -40.64 12.25
N ASP A 2 -38.48 -40.35 11.37
CA ASP A 2 -38.26 -40.42 9.92
C ASP A 2 -37.41 -39.23 9.44
N PHE A 3 -37.07 -39.20 8.15
CA PHE A 3 -36.27 -38.11 7.59
C PHE A 3 -37.00 -36.77 7.57
N SER A 4 -38.33 -36.77 7.40
CA SER A 4 -39.13 -35.54 7.32
C SER A 4 -39.09 -34.78 8.64
N GLU A 5 -39.28 -35.49 9.76
CA GLU A 5 -39.20 -34.90 11.10
C GLU A 5 -37.78 -34.40 11.43
N GLN A 6 -36.73 -35.10 10.97
CA GLN A 6 -35.35 -34.62 11.09
C GLN A 6 -35.12 -33.33 10.32
N LEU A 7 -35.62 -33.27 9.08
CA LEU A 7 -35.46 -32.12 8.20
C LEU A 7 -36.15 -30.88 8.76
N GLU A 8 -37.37 -31.00 9.26
CA GLU A 8 -38.09 -29.89 9.91
C GLU A 8 -37.31 -29.32 11.09
N ARG A 9 -36.80 -30.21 11.97
CA ARG A 9 -35.97 -29.80 13.12
C ARG A 9 -34.67 -29.14 12.69
N PHE A 10 -34.02 -29.64 11.64
CA PHE A 10 -32.78 -29.07 11.14
C PHE A 10 -33.02 -27.68 10.52
N ILE A 11 -34.04 -27.53 9.65
CA ILE A 11 -34.42 -26.25 9.05
C ILE A 11 -34.73 -25.21 10.13
N ALA A 12 -35.44 -25.61 11.20
CA ALA A 12 -35.74 -24.73 12.32
C ALA A 12 -34.48 -24.20 13.04
N ARG A 13 -33.36 -24.92 12.98
CA ARG A 13 -32.07 -24.52 13.61
C ARG A 13 -31.15 -23.70 12.71
N VAL A 14 -31.26 -23.84 11.38
CA VAL A 14 -30.38 -23.19 10.40
C VAL A 14 -30.76 -21.73 10.11
N ASP A 15 -31.90 -21.26 10.64
CA ASP A 15 -32.39 -19.87 10.61
C ASP A 15 -32.33 -19.21 9.22
N LYS A 16 -33.31 -19.51 8.34
CA LYS A 16 -33.56 -18.94 6.99
C LYS A 16 -32.34 -18.75 6.06
N ARG A 17 -31.16 -19.24 6.44
CA ARG A 17 -29.91 -19.07 5.72
C ARG A 17 -29.99 -19.70 4.35
N ARG A 18 -29.44 -19.00 3.36
CA ARG A 18 -29.27 -19.50 2.01
C ARG A 18 -27.83 -19.36 1.57
N THR A 19 -27.44 -20.17 0.61
CA THR A 19 -26.14 -20.04 -0.07
C THR A 19 -26.35 -20.11 -1.58
N PRO A 20 -25.61 -19.35 -2.39
CA PRO A 20 -25.66 -19.51 -3.85
C PRO A 20 -25.14 -20.87 -4.32
N ALA A 21 -24.04 -21.38 -3.72
CA ALA A 21 -23.40 -22.61 -4.18
C ALA A 21 -22.88 -23.49 -3.04
N LEU A 22 -22.98 -24.81 -3.20
CA LEU A 22 -22.55 -25.81 -2.21
C LEU A 22 -21.75 -26.95 -2.86
N ILE A 23 -20.58 -27.23 -2.32
CA ILE A 23 -19.71 -28.35 -2.69
C ILE A 23 -19.80 -29.43 -1.62
N ILE A 24 -20.14 -30.66 -2.00
CA ILE A 24 -20.39 -31.78 -1.08
C ILE A 24 -19.46 -32.95 -1.41
N PRO A 25 -18.64 -33.43 -0.45
CA PRO A 25 -17.87 -34.66 -0.65
C PRO A 25 -18.77 -35.89 -0.64
N GLY A 26 -18.54 -36.81 -1.56
CA GLY A 26 -19.21 -38.11 -1.60
C GLY A 26 -18.94 -38.90 -0.33
N SER A 27 -20.00 -39.44 0.28
CA SER A 27 -19.90 -40.24 1.50
C SER A 27 -20.86 -41.43 1.45
N ARG A 28 -20.94 -42.19 2.55
CA ARG A 28 -21.97 -43.25 2.72
C ARG A 28 -23.20 -42.76 3.49
N GLN A 29 -23.25 -41.48 3.84
CA GLN A 29 -24.32 -40.87 4.64
C GLN A 29 -25.03 -39.81 3.81
N ALA A 30 -26.07 -40.21 3.09
CA ALA A 30 -26.84 -39.30 2.22
C ALA A 30 -27.71 -38.30 3.02
N ASP A 31 -28.09 -38.67 4.25
CA ASP A 31 -29.02 -37.89 5.07
C ASP A 31 -28.47 -36.50 5.40
N THR A 32 -27.20 -36.37 5.79
CA THR A 32 -26.59 -35.08 6.12
C THR A 32 -26.48 -34.15 4.91
N ALA A 33 -26.08 -34.68 3.75
CA ALA A 33 -26.07 -33.92 2.50
C ALA A 33 -27.48 -33.47 2.08
N ALA A 34 -28.49 -34.32 2.26
CA ALA A 34 -29.89 -33.99 1.99
C ALA A 34 -30.37 -32.86 2.93
N LEU A 35 -30.05 -32.93 4.22
CA LEU A 35 -30.33 -31.87 5.19
C LEU A 35 -29.71 -30.53 4.77
N LEU A 36 -28.43 -30.51 4.37
CA LEU A 36 -27.75 -29.29 3.90
C LEU A 36 -28.43 -28.68 2.68
N ILE A 37 -28.70 -29.48 1.65
CA ILE A 37 -29.31 -28.98 0.41
C ILE A 37 -30.71 -28.44 0.67
N ALA A 38 -31.52 -29.13 1.47
CA ALA A 38 -32.88 -28.69 1.76
C ALA A 38 -32.93 -27.43 2.64
N ALA A 39 -32.01 -27.31 3.61
CA ALA A 39 -31.95 -26.16 4.50
C ALA A 39 -31.35 -24.93 3.80
N LEU A 40 -30.19 -25.07 3.15
CA LEU A 40 -29.45 -23.95 2.56
C LEU A 40 -29.97 -23.55 1.16
N ARG A 41 -30.75 -24.43 0.52
CA ARG A 41 -31.36 -24.22 -0.81
C ARG A 41 -30.39 -23.64 -1.85
N PRO A 42 -29.22 -24.28 -2.08
CA PRO A 42 -28.26 -23.82 -3.05
C PRO A 42 -28.82 -23.83 -4.46
N GLU A 43 -28.47 -22.81 -5.25
CA GLU A 43 -28.78 -22.75 -6.68
C GLU A 43 -27.85 -23.67 -7.48
N ARG A 44 -26.61 -23.85 -7.00
CA ARG A 44 -25.61 -24.72 -7.63
C ARG A 44 -25.06 -25.72 -6.63
N VAL A 45 -24.97 -26.99 -7.05
CA VAL A 45 -24.39 -28.05 -6.24
C VAL A 45 -23.31 -28.77 -7.03
N ALA A 46 -22.17 -28.99 -6.39
CA ALA A 46 -21.11 -29.85 -6.91
C ALA A 46 -20.83 -30.99 -5.93
N PHE A 47 -20.53 -32.16 -6.47
CA PHE A 47 -20.12 -33.34 -5.71
C PHE A 47 -18.68 -33.71 -6.02
N LEU A 48 -17.87 -33.89 -4.98
CA LEU A 48 -16.53 -34.47 -5.09
C LEU A 48 -16.60 -35.95 -4.73
N LEU A 49 -16.66 -36.82 -5.73
CA LEU A 49 -16.96 -38.24 -5.59
C LEU A 49 -15.71 -39.11 -5.74
N THR A 50 -15.65 -40.18 -4.96
CA THR A 50 -14.74 -41.31 -5.22
C THR A 50 -15.39 -42.29 -6.19
N PRO A 51 -14.63 -43.19 -6.84
CA PRO A 51 -15.21 -44.28 -7.62
C PRO A 51 -16.25 -45.11 -6.83
N GLU A 52 -16.08 -45.21 -5.52
CA GLU A 52 -16.96 -45.95 -4.61
C GLU A 52 -18.23 -45.19 -4.19
N THR A 53 -18.33 -43.88 -4.48
CA THR A 53 -19.45 -43.02 -4.06
C THR A 53 -20.16 -42.36 -5.24
N THR A 54 -20.04 -42.89 -6.46
CA THR A 54 -20.65 -42.32 -7.67
C THR A 54 -22.19 -42.29 -7.63
N ASN A 55 -22.80 -43.20 -6.87
CA ASN A 55 -24.26 -43.25 -6.64
C ASN A 55 -24.75 -42.29 -5.53
N PHE A 56 -23.85 -41.61 -4.83
CA PHE A 56 -24.19 -40.75 -3.69
C PHE A 56 -25.19 -39.62 -4.04
N PRO A 57 -25.06 -38.90 -5.17
CA PRO A 57 -26.05 -37.88 -5.54
C PRO A 57 -27.46 -38.46 -5.72
N ALA A 58 -27.57 -39.68 -6.26
CA ALA A 58 -28.85 -40.36 -6.42
C ALA A 58 -29.49 -40.75 -5.10
N GLN A 59 -28.71 -41.30 -4.17
CA GLN A 59 -29.19 -41.63 -2.82
C GLN A 59 -29.65 -40.39 -2.06
N MET A 60 -28.93 -39.27 -2.20
CA MET A 60 -29.32 -38.01 -1.58
C MET A 60 -30.60 -37.43 -2.21
N ALA A 61 -30.75 -37.49 -3.54
CA ALA A 61 -31.97 -37.04 -4.21
C ALA A 61 -33.20 -37.87 -3.77
N GLU A 62 -33.03 -39.19 -3.64
CA GLU A 62 -34.06 -40.11 -3.13
C GLU A 62 -34.49 -39.73 -1.71
N ARG A 63 -33.55 -39.37 -0.83
CA ARG A 63 -33.87 -38.86 0.53
C ARG A 63 -34.72 -37.59 0.51
N LEU A 64 -34.51 -36.74 -0.49
CA LEU A 64 -35.31 -35.53 -0.71
C LEU A 64 -36.63 -35.82 -1.44
N GLY A 65 -36.95 -37.07 -1.78
CA GLY A 65 -38.16 -37.44 -2.51
C GLY A 65 -38.18 -36.93 -3.94
N ARG A 66 -37.02 -36.73 -4.57
CA ARG A 66 -36.89 -36.19 -5.94
C ARG A 66 -35.87 -36.95 -6.78
N GLN A 67 -35.87 -36.67 -8.08
CA GLN A 67 -34.83 -37.14 -8.99
C GLN A 67 -33.56 -36.28 -8.88
N PRO A 68 -32.37 -36.82 -9.20
CA PRO A 68 -31.13 -36.04 -9.26
C PRO A 68 -31.26 -34.89 -10.25
N ASP A 69 -30.71 -33.73 -9.89
CA ASP A 69 -30.70 -32.57 -10.78
C ASP A 69 -29.64 -32.74 -11.88
N ALA A 70 -30.03 -32.53 -13.13
CA ALA A 70 -29.13 -32.61 -14.27
C ALA A 70 -28.04 -31.52 -14.25
N GLY A 71 -28.25 -30.42 -13.52
CA GLY A 71 -27.29 -29.33 -13.34
C GLY A 71 -26.23 -29.59 -12.28
N TRP A 72 -26.29 -30.69 -11.53
CA TRP A 72 -25.28 -31.01 -10.52
C TRP A 72 -23.93 -31.37 -11.16
N LEU A 73 -22.89 -30.64 -10.77
CA LEU A 73 -21.53 -30.96 -11.20
C LEU A 73 -21.01 -32.14 -10.42
N CYS A 74 -20.60 -33.22 -11.09
CA CYS A 74 -19.99 -34.37 -10.43
C CYS A 74 -18.52 -34.52 -10.85
N LYS A 75 -17.60 -34.44 -9.89
CA LYS A 75 -16.16 -34.64 -10.08
C LYS A 75 -15.72 -35.94 -9.43
N THR A 76 -15.38 -36.94 -10.24
CA THR A 76 -15.00 -38.26 -9.75
C THR A 76 -13.49 -38.45 -9.83
N ALA A 77 -12.83 -38.66 -8.68
CA ALA A 77 -11.40 -38.86 -8.61
C ALA A 77 -11.00 -39.74 -7.39
N ARG A 78 -9.74 -40.21 -7.37
CA ARG A 78 -9.15 -40.82 -6.17
C ARG A 78 -8.47 -39.76 -5.32
N TYR A 79 -9.11 -39.37 -4.22
CA TYR A 79 -8.63 -38.31 -3.34
C TYR A 79 -7.68 -38.81 -2.24
N THR A 80 -6.73 -39.67 -2.60
CA THR A 80 -5.63 -40.07 -1.68
C THR A 80 -4.52 -39.03 -1.62
N ASP A 81 -4.50 -38.10 -2.58
CA ASP A 81 -3.61 -36.95 -2.66
C ASP A 81 -4.41 -35.66 -2.46
N ILE A 82 -3.96 -34.82 -1.52
CA ILE A 82 -4.56 -33.51 -1.23
C ILE A 82 -4.56 -32.63 -2.49
N ASN A 83 -3.53 -32.69 -3.34
CA ASN A 83 -3.48 -31.88 -4.56
C ASN A 83 -4.62 -32.21 -5.53
N GLN A 84 -5.13 -33.46 -5.51
CA GLN A 84 -6.30 -33.82 -6.30
C GLN A 84 -7.53 -33.04 -5.84
N VAL A 85 -7.71 -32.85 -4.53
CA VAL A 85 -8.81 -32.04 -3.97
C VAL A 85 -8.71 -30.61 -4.49
N TYR A 86 -7.52 -30.01 -4.48
CA TYR A 86 -7.29 -28.66 -5.01
C TYR A 86 -7.61 -28.56 -6.51
N ARG A 87 -7.22 -29.56 -7.32
CA ARG A 87 -7.52 -29.59 -8.76
C ARG A 87 -9.02 -29.63 -9.03
N GLU A 88 -9.76 -30.48 -8.32
CA GLU A 88 -11.21 -30.58 -8.54
C GLU A 88 -11.97 -29.36 -8.02
N LEU A 89 -11.58 -28.81 -6.87
CA LEU A 89 -12.13 -27.55 -6.38
C LEU A 89 -11.88 -26.41 -7.36
N ARG A 90 -10.65 -26.29 -7.88
CA ARG A 90 -10.34 -25.29 -8.91
C ARG A 90 -11.26 -25.44 -10.13
N ALA A 91 -11.45 -26.66 -10.64
CA ALA A 91 -12.33 -26.90 -11.77
C ALA A 91 -13.80 -26.56 -11.50
N VAL A 92 -14.28 -26.81 -10.27
CA VAL A 92 -15.63 -26.40 -9.85
C VAL A 92 -15.74 -24.88 -9.79
N ILE A 93 -14.77 -24.19 -9.20
CA ILE A 93 -14.83 -22.74 -9.06
C ILE A 93 -14.63 -22.03 -10.41
N GLU A 94 -13.82 -22.58 -11.31
CA GLU A 94 -13.72 -22.09 -12.69
C GLU A 94 -15.06 -22.24 -13.44
N ALA A 95 -15.81 -23.31 -13.18
CA ALA A 95 -17.17 -23.46 -13.72
C ALA A 95 -18.19 -22.49 -13.08
N TRP A 96 -17.88 -21.93 -11.92
CA TRP A 96 -18.69 -20.95 -11.18
C TRP A 96 -17.98 -19.60 -11.06
N SER A 97 -17.25 -19.19 -12.09
CA SER A 97 -16.41 -17.99 -12.08
C SER A 97 -17.17 -16.67 -11.89
N ASP A 98 -18.50 -16.71 -12.02
CA ASP A 98 -19.41 -15.59 -11.78
C ASP A 98 -19.81 -15.39 -10.31
N LEU A 99 -19.40 -16.30 -9.41
CA LEU A 99 -19.62 -16.18 -7.97
C LEU A 99 -18.36 -15.69 -7.24
N GLU A 100 -18.56 -14.87 -6.21
CA GLU A 100 -17.51 -14.54 -5.25
C GLU A 100 -17.16 -15.78 -4.42
N ARG A 101 -15.91 -15.88 -3.95
CA ARG A 101 -15.39 -17.10 -3.31
C ARG A 101 -16.15 -17.44 -2.02
N GLU A 102 -16.50 -16.41 -1.26
CA GLU A 102 -17.21 -16.50 0.02
C GLU A 102 -18.66 -16.98 -0.14
N GLN A 103 -19.21 -16.89 -1.36
CA GLN A 103 -20.55 -17.37 -1.70
C GLN A 103 -20.59 -18.87 -1.96
N ILE A 104 -19.43 -19.52 -2.11
CA ILE A 104 -19.30 -20.95 -2.35
C ILE A 104 -18.99 -21.64 -1.02
N LEU A 105 -19.92 -22.46 -0.54
CA LEU A 105 -19.74 -23.24 0.68
C LEU A 105 -19.19 -24.65 0.38
N VAL A 106 -18.30 -25.13 1.23
CA VAL A 106 -17.78 -26.50 1.21
C VAL A 106 -18.26 -27.24 2.45
N ASP A 107 -18.89 -28.40 2.23
CA ASP A 107 -19.28 -29.32 3.31
C ASP A 107 -18.08 -30.15 3.77
N LEU A 108 -17.78 -30.09 5.07
CA LEU A 108 -16.72 -30.85 5.73
C LEU A 108 -17.25 -32.06 6.51
N THR A 109 -18.55 -32.35 6.45
CA THR A 109 -19.19 -33.44 7.21
C THR A 109 -18.73 -34.82 6.73
N GLY A 110 -18.62 -34.99 5.41
CA GLY A 110 -18.37 -36.26 4.75
C GLY A 110 -16.99 -36.38 4.08
N GLY A 111 -16.81 -37.48 3.35
CA GLY A 111 -15.58 -37.79 2.62
C GLY A 111 -14.60 -38.66 3.42
N THR A 112 -13.49 -39.01 2.77
CA THR A 112 -12.38 -39.68 3.44
C THR A 112 -11.58 -38.68 4.28
N LYS A 113 -10.83 -39.14 5.29
CA LYS A 113 -10.00 -38.24 6.11
C LYS A 113 -9.07 -37.34 5.26
N PRO A 114 -8.35 -37.84 4.23
CA PRO A 114 -7.56 -36.99 3.36
C PRO A 114 -8.40 -35.96 2.58
N MET A 115 -9.62 -36.31 2.15
CA MET A 115 -10.52 -35.38 1.49
C MET A 115 -10.94 -34.25 2.41
N THR A 116 -11.42 -34.55 3.62
CA THR A 116 -11.92 -33.52 4.54
C THR A 116 -10.79 -32.57 4.96
N VAL A 117 -9.60 -33.09 5.24
CA VAL A 117 -8.41 -32.25 5.53
C VAL A 117 -8.02 -31.41 4.31
N GLY A 118 -8.01 -31.99 3.12
CA GLY A 118 -7.69 -31.28 1.88
C GLY A 118 -8.72 -30.20 1.55
N LEU A 119 -10.01 -30.48 1.73
CA LEU A 119 -11.13 -29.57 1.52
C LEU A 119 -11.07 -28.41 2.50
N ALA A 120 -10.86 -28.67 3.79
CA ALA A 120 -10.72 -27.62 4.80
C ALA A 120 -9.54 -26.69 4.47
N LYS A 121 -8.37 -27.27 4.15
CA LYS A 121 -7.19 -26.49 3.74
C LYS A 121 -7.40 -25.70 2.45
N ALA A 122 -8.03 -26.32 1.45
CA ALA A 122 -8.25 -25.67 0.16
C ALA A 122 -9.32 -24.57 0.27
N ALA A 123 -10.41 -24.82 0.99
CA ALA A 123 -11.43 -23.82 1.27
C ALA A 123 -10.82 -22.59 1.93
N TYR A 124 -9.97 -22.80 2.95
CA TYR A 124 -9.22 -21.73 3.59
C TYR A 124 -8.33 -20.95 2.60
N VAL A 125 -7.43 -21.64 1.88
CA VAL A 125 -6.49 -20.99 0.94
C VAL A 125 -7.20 -20.26 -0.22
N LEU A 126 -8.39 -20.73 -0.61
CA LEU A 126 -9.15 -20.22 -1.75
C LEU A 126 -10.27 -19.24 -1.34
N GLY A 127 -10.42 -18.93 -0.05
CA GLY A 127 -11.45 -18.02 0.45
C GLY A 127 -12.88 -18.55 0.34
N LEU A 128 -13.07 -19.87 0.36
CA LEU A 128 -14.40 -20.50 0.34
C LEU A 128 -14.97 -20.57 1.75
N GLY A 129 -16.29 -20.43 1.88
CA GLY A 129 -16.94 -20.69 3.16
C GLY A 129 -16.97 -22.18 3.49
N THR A 130 -16.97 -22.52 4.77
CA THR A 130 -17.00 -23.92 5.23
C THR A 130 -18.19 -24.17 6.14
N VAL A 131 -18.83 -25.33 5.98
CA VAL A 131 -19.91 -25.79 6.85
C VAL A 131 -19.68 -27.23 7.27
N TYR A 132 -20.22 -27.59 8.43
CA TYR A 132 -20.14 -28.93 9.00
C TYR A 132 -21.47 -29.25 9.70
N ILE A 133 -21.96 -30.49 9.58
CA ILE A 133 -23.06 -30.99 10.40
C ILE A 133 -22.49 -31.73 11.60
N GLU A 134 -22.71 -31.17 12.78
CA GLU A 134 -22.51 -31.85 14.04
C GLU A 134 -23.73 -32.70 14.40
N SER A 135 -23.53 -33.84 15.04
CA SER A 135 -24.59 -34.73 15.50
C SER A 135 -24.26 -35.33 16.86
N ASP A 136 -25.28 -35.65 17.65
CA ASP A 136 -25.10 -36.42 18.88
C ASP A 136 -25.01 -37.92 18.54
N TYR A 137 -24.22 -38.67 19.30
CA TYR A 137 -23.99 -40.10 19.06
C TYR A 137 -24.40 -40.96 20.26
N ALA A 138 -25.08 -42.07 19.98
CA ALA A 138 -25.32 -43.15 20.91
C ALA A 138 -24.83 -44.47 20.29
N GLN A 139 -23.97 -45.21 21.00
CA GLN A 139 -23.40 -46.48 20.52
C GLN A 139 -22.78 -46.37 19.10
N ASN A 140 -22.01 -45.31 18.85
CA ASN A 140 -21.39 -44.99 17.55
C ASN A 140 -22.37 -44.82 16.38
N ARG A 141 -23.65 -44.53 16.67
CA ARG A 141 -24.66 -44.18 15.67
C ARG A 141 -25.17 -42.78 15.93
N VAL A 142 -25.38 -42.02 14.86
CA VAL A 142 -25.99 -40.70 14.90
C VAL A 142 -27.40 -40.83 15.49
N ILE A 143 -27.74 -39.96 16.44
CA ILE A 143 -29.09 -39.84 16.99
C ILE A 143 -29.92 -38.97 16.02
N PRO A 144 -30.97 -39.52 15.37
CA PRO A 144 -31.80 -38.78 14.44
C PRO A 144 -32.39 -37.49 15.05
N GLY A 145 -32.31 -36.39 14.31
CA GLY A 145 -32.90 -35.10 14.70
C GLY A 145 -32.04 -34.26 15.64
N THR A 146 -30.81 -34.69 15.94
CA THR A 146 -29.83 -33.94 16.73
C THR A 146 -28.86 -33.12 15.88
N GLN A 147 -28.97 -33.19 14.56
CA GLN A 147 -28.09 -32.50 13.62
C GLN A 147 -28.12 -30.98 13.82
N ARG A 148 -26.95 -30.35 13.80
CA ARG A 148 -26.75 -28.89 13.90
C ARG A 148 -25.77 -28.44 12.82
N LEU A 149 -26.08 -27.32 12.17
CA LEU A 149 -25.14 -26.69 11.24
C LEU A 149 -24.13 -25.89 12.04
N ILE A 150 -22.85 -26.18 11.84
CA ILE A 150 -21.73 -25.51 12.46
C ILE A 150 -20.88 -24.89 11.36
N GLU A 151 -20.41 -23.68 11.61
CA GLU A 151 -19.31 -23.09 10.85
C GLU A 151 -18.03 -23.34 11.63
N PRO A 152 -17.09 -24.12 11.10
CA PRO A 152 -15.78 -24.24 11.72
C PRO A 152 -15.17 -22.85 11.92
N SER A 153 -14.66 -22.59 13.13
CA SER A 153 -13.97 -21.33 13.45
C SER A 153 -12.83 -21.08 12.47
N ASP A 154 -12.65 -19.82 12.10
CA ASP A 154 -11.55 -19.41 11.24
C ASP A 154 -10.21 -19.60 11.99
N PRO A 155 -9.25 -20.40 11.47
CA PRO A 155 -7.92 -20.52 12.07
C PRO A 155 -7.22 -19.16 12.31
N TYR A 156 -7.61 -18.10 11.59
CA TYR A 156 -7.11 -16.74 11.83
C TYR A 156 -7.45 -16.16 13.21
N GLU A 157 -8.48 -16.64 13.89
CA GLU A 157 -8.73 -16.29 15.30
C GLU A 157 -7.52 -16.64 16.19
N VAL A 158 -6.66 -17.57 15.73
CA VAL A 158 -5.46 -18.02 16.44
C VAL A 158 -4.16 -17.66 15.70
N PHE A 159 -4.15 -17.63 14.37
CA PHE A 159 -2.94 -17.45 13.52
C PHE A 159 -2.86 -16.11 12.76
N GLY A 160 -3.64 -15.10 13.13
CA GLY A 160 -3.54 -13.74 12.55
C GLY A 160 -2.15 -13.09 12.73
N ASP A 161 -1.31 -13.64 13.61
CA ASP A 161 0.07 -13.23 13.85
C ASP A 161 0.99 -13.39 12.63
N LEU A 162 0.79 -14.42 11.80
CA LEU A 162 1.58 -14.66 10.59
C LEU A 162 1.35 -13.57 9.54
N GLU A 163 0.08 -13.23 9.28
CA GLU A 163 -0.31 -12.18 8.34
C GLU A 163 0.03 -10.79 8.88
N ALA A 164 -0.17 -10.56 10.18
CA ALA A 164 0.29 -9.33 10.82
C ALA A 164 1.81 -9.18 10.69
N GLY A 165 2.55 -10.29 10.78
CA GLY A 165 3.97 -10.36 10.51
C GLY A 165 4.31 -10.01 9.05
N GLU A 166 3.52 -10.45 8.08
CA GLU A 166 3.68 -10.09 6.67
C GLU A 166 3.36 -8.61 6.40
N ALA A 167 2.24 -8.11 6.90
CA ALA A 167 1.86 -6.71 6.83
C ALA A 167 2.94 -5.80 7.42
N ARG A 168 3.54 -6.21 8.55
CA ARG A 168 4.67 -5.52 9.17
C ARG A 168 5.90 -5.51 8.27
N ARG A 169 6.23 -6.63 7.61
CA ARG A 169 7.36 -6.69 6.65
C ARG A 169 7.13 -5.71 5.50
N PHE A 170 5.93 -5.66 4.93
CA PHE A 170 5.58 -4.68 3.89
C PHE A 170 5.68 -3.24 4.40
N PHE A 171 5.15 -2.97 5.59
CA PHE A 171 5.20 -1.64 6.23
C PHE A 171 6.64 -1.15 6.40
N ASN A 172 7.51 -1.98 7.00
CA ASN A 172 8.92 -1.66 7.21
C ASN A 172 9.71 -1.61 5.90
N ALA A 173 9.25 -2.29 4.84
CA ALA A 173 9.81 -2.18 3.48
C ALA A 173 9.26 -0.96 2.70
N HIS A 174 8.48 -0.10 3.34
CA HIS A 174 7.81 1.06 2.76
C HIS A 174 6.84 0.72 1.61
N ASP A 175 6.28 -0.49 1.63
CA ASP A 175 5.13 -0.88 0.81
C ASP A 175 3.85 -0.76 1.64
N TYR A 176 3.47 0.50 1.87
CA TYR A 176 2.33 0.84 2.70
C TYR A 176 1.00 0.44 2.07
N VAL A 177 0.93 0.33 0.74
CA VAL A 177 -0.28 -0.14 0.04
C VAL A 177 -0.55 -1.61 0.35
N SER A 178 0.46 -2.46 0.25
CA SER A 178 0.33 -3.89 0.60
C SER A 178 0.05 -4.07 2.08
N ALA A 179 0.73 -3.32 2.94
CA ALA A 179 0.51 -3.34 4.39
C ALA A 179 -0.92 -2.94 4.76
N GLU A 180 -1.43 -1.83 4.20
CA GLU A 180 -2.80 -1.36 4.42
C GLU A 180 -3.82 -2.46 4.10
N ARG A 181 -3.69 -3.10 2.93
CA ARG A 181 -4.63 -4.13 2.49
C ARG A 181 -4.71 -5.29 3.48
N ILE A 182 -3.57 -5.79 3.94
CA ILE A 182 -3.53 -6.92 4.88
C ILE A 182 -4.07 -6.49 6.25
N TYR A 183 -3.65 -5.33 6.77
CA TYR A 183 -4.16 -4.83 8.04
C TYR A 183 -5.67 -4.56 8.02
N ALA A 184 -6.22 -4.06 6.92
CA ALA A 184 -7.66 -3.85 6.76
C ALA A 184 -8.46 -5.16 6.67
N ASP A 185 -7.87 -6.23 6.14
CA ASP A 185 -8.49 -7.57 6.18
C ASP A 185 -8.47 -8.14 7.59
N LEU A 186 -7.30 -8.11 8.25
CA LEU A 186 -7.16 -8.55 9.63
C LEU A 186 -8.13 -7.82 10.57
N ALA A 187 -8.25 -6.50 10.44
CA ALA A 187 -9.15 -5.68 11.25
C ALA A 187 -10.61 -6.14 11.24
N ARG A 188 -11.08 -6.77 10.15
CA ARG A 188 -12.44 -7.30 10.01
C ARG A 188 -12.61 -8.72 10.56
N ARG A 189 -11.51 -9.47 10.68
CA ARG A 189 -11.53 -10.93 10.89
C ARG A 189 -11.11 -11.35 12.29
N VAL A 190 -10.30 -10.54 12.98
CA VAL A 190 -9.83 -10.86 14.33
C VAL A 190 -10.73 -10.23 15.42
N PRO A 191 -10.66 -10.71 16.68
CA PRO A 191 -11.39 -10.13 17.80
C PRO A 191 -11.15 -8.62 17.97
N ALA A 192 -12.13 -7.91 18.56
CA ALA A 192 -12.18 -6.44 18.56
C ALA A 192 -10.93 -5.72 19.11
N GLU A 193 -10.24 -6.29 20.10
CA GLU A 193 -9.02 -5.68 20.67
C GLU A 193 -7.87 -5.65 19.64
N ASP A 194 -7.55 -6.78 19.02
CA ASP A 194 -6.57 -6.86 17.94
C ASP A 194 -7.06 -6.19 16.66
N GLY A 195 -8.37 -6.25 16.40
CA GLY A 195 -9.01 -5.65 15.23
C GLY A 195 -8.86 -4.13 15.24
N THR A 196 -8.98 -3.49 16.41
CA THR A 196 -8.74 -2.06 16.57
C THR A 196 -7.29 -1.69 16.27
N PHE A 197 -6.34 -2.48 16.75
CA PHE A 197 -4.93 -2.29 16.41
C PHE A 197 -4.66 -2.37 14.92
N TYR A 198 -5.17 -3.40 14.24
CA TYR A 198 -5.00 -3.54 12.80
C TYR A 198 -5.73 -2.45 12.00
N ALA A 199 -6.90 -1.98 12.46
CA ALA A 199 -7.58 -0.85 11.83
C ALA A 199 -6.73 0.43 11.88
N CYS A 200 -6.14 0.75 13.05
CA CYS A 200 -5.23 1.89 13.19
C CYS A 200 -3.98 1.73 12.30
N MET A 201 -3.42 0.52 12.22
CA MET A 201 -2.27 0.24 11.35
C MET A 201 -2.59 0.40 9.86
N ALA A 202 -3.77 -0.06 9.42
CA ALA A 202 -4.22 0.12 8.04
C ALA A 202 -4.37 1.61 7.72
N GLN A 203 -4.98 2.38 8.62
CA GLN A 203 -5.16 3.81 8.47
C GLN A 203 -3.82 4.58 8.46
N LEU A 204 -2.86 4.19 9.29
CA LEU A 204 -1.51 4.76 9.28
C LEU A 204 -0.79 4.47 7.95
N ALA A 205 -0.84 3.23 7.48
CA ALA A 205 -0.26 2.85 6.19
C ALA A 205 -0.90 3.63 5.03
N ARG A 206 -2.22 3.86 5.07
CA ARG A 206 -2.93 4.73 4.13
C ARG A 206 -2.41 6.17 4.18
N ALA A 207 -2.30 6.76 5.37
CA ALA A 207 -1.81 8.13 5.53
C ALA A 207 -0.38 8.29 5.00
N TYR A 208 0.49 7.31 5.25
CA TYR A 208 1.84 7.28 4.68
C TYR A 208 1.82 7.15 3.17
N THR A 209 1.02 6.26 2.57
CA THR A 209 0.84 6.18 1.11
C THR A 209 0.46 7.52 0.50
N GLN A 210 -0.52 8.21 1.08
CA GLN A 210 -0.99 9.52 0.62
C GLN A 210 0.09 10.60 0.74
N TRP A 211 0.89 10.56 1.81
CA TRP A 211 2.01 11.49 1.98
C TRP A 211 3.07 11.28 0.86
N GLU A 212 3.50 10.05 0.59
CA GLU A 212 4.54 9.81 -0.42
C GLU A 212 4.06 9.99 -1.87
N SER A 213 2.76 9.93 -2.13
CA SER A 213 2.16 10.30 -3.42
C SER A 213 1.90 11.80 -3.54
N PHE A 214 2.18 12.59 -2.49
CA PHE A 214 1.88 14.02 -2.38
C PHE A 214 0.38 14.37 -2.44
N ASP A 215 -0.51 13.44 -2.10
CA ASP A 215 -1.92 13.71 -1.80
C ASP A 215 -2.07 14.24 -0.37
N ILE A 216 -1.47 15.41 -0.14
CA ILE A 216 -1.21 15.93 1.22
C ILE A 216 -2.51 16.31 1.93
N THR A 217 -3.47 16.93 1.23
CA THR A 217 -4.76 17.29 1.82
C THR A 217 -5.51 16.05 2.34
N THR A 218 -5.42 14.92 1.63
CA THR A 218 -6.03 13.67 2.08
C THR A 218 -5.22 13.04 3.22
N ALA A 219 -3.88 13.06 3.15
CA ALA A 219 -3.01 12.59 4.23
C ALA A 219 -3.28 13.30 5.57
N VAL A 220 -3.49 14.61 5.55
CA VAL A 220 -3.88 15.41 6.73
C VAL A 220 -5.16 14.87 7.36
N LYS A 221 -6.22 14.65 6.56
CA LYS A 221 -7.50 14.13 7.04
C LYS A 221 -7.35 12.74 7.63
N THR A 222 -6.70 11.82 6.91
CA THR A 222 -6.50 10.44 7.35
C THR A 222 -5.73 10.37 8.68
N MET A 223 -4.69 11.21 8.83
CA MET A 223 -3.89 11.28 10.07
C MET A 223 -4.68 11.95 11.22
N ALA A 224 -5.48 12.98 10.93
CA ALA A 224 -6.37 13.59 11.91
C ALA A 224 -7.37 12.57 12.47
N ASP A 225 -7.99 11.79 11.59
CA ASP A 225 -8.96 10.75 11.96
C ASP A 225 -8.29 9.64 12.80
N LEU A 226 -7.04 9.28 12.50
CA LEU A 226 -6.28 8.28 13.27
C LEU A 226 -6.01 8.79 14.70
N LEU A 227 -5.66 10.06 14.82
CA LEU A 227 -5.31 10.70 16.09
C LEU A 227 -6.52 11.23 16.86
N ALA A 228 -7.73 11.16 16.29
CA ALA A 228 -8.97 11.58 16.96
C ALA A 228 -9.37 10.66 18.12
N HIS A 229 -8.83 9.44 18.15
CA HIS A 229 -9.11 8.43 19.17
C HIS A 229 -7.82 7.98 19.87
N PRO A 230 -7.90 7.46 21.12
CA PRO A 230 -6.73 6.90 21.79
C PRO A 230 -6.08 5.78 20.98
N LEU A 231 -4.77 5.86 20.80
CA LEU A 231 -4.03 4.83 20.08
C LEU A 231 -3.94 3.54 20.92
N PRO A 232 -4.04 2.35 20.29
CA PRO A 232 -3.78 1.07 20.95
C PRO A 232 -2.37 1.04 21.55
N ALA A 233 -2.17 0.32 22.66
CA ALA A 233 -0.93 0.34 23.44
C ALA A 233 0.36 0.14 22.61
N ARG A 234 0.34 -0.78 21.64
CA ARG A 234 1.46 -1.05 20.73
C ARG A 234 1.82 0.15 19.84
N LEU A 235 0.84 0.97 19.47
CA LEU A 235 1.02 2.17 18.63
C LEU A 235 1.19 3.44 19.47
N ALA A 236 0.69 3.46 20.70
CA ALA A 236 0.82 4.59 21.64
C ALA A 236 2.28 4.97 21.94
N LEU A 237 3.20 4.01 21.84
CA LEU A 237 4.66 4.24 21.91
C LEU A 237 5.16 5.28 20.89
N TYR A 238 4.45 5.44 19.77
CA TYR A 238 4.77 6.35 18.69
C TYR A 238 3.92 7.63 18.71
N GLN A 239 3.10 7.86 19.75
CA GLN A 239 2.13 8.95 19.77
C GLN A 239 2.76 10.33 19.52
N SER A 240 3.91 10.61 20.14
CA SER A 240 4.63 11.88 19.91
C SER A 240 5.07 12.02 18.45
N THR A 241 5.68 10.97 17.89
CA THR A 241 6.14 10.95 16.49
C THR A 241 4.99 11.11 15.50
N LEU A 242 3.85 10.45 15.75
CA LEU A 242 2.67 10.57 14.90
C LEU A 242 2.04 11.98 14.99
N HIS A 243 2.10 12.62 16.16
CA HIS A 243 1.71 14.02 16.29
C HIS A 243 2.65 14.94 15.49
N ASP A 244 3.96 14.71 15.54
CA ASP A 244 4.93 15.46 14.74
C ASP A 244 4.73 15.28 13.24
N HIS A 245 4.39 14.06 12.81
CA HIS A 245 4.00 13.73 11.43
C HIS A 245 2.75 14.51 11.01
N TYR A 246 1.73 14.55 11.87
CA TYR A 246 0.51 15.31 11.61
C TYR A 246 0.79 16.82 11.47
N GLN A 247 1.61 17.40 12.35
CA GLN A 247 1.99 18.82 12.25
C GLN A 247 2.81 19.13 10.99
N ALA A 248 3.70 18.20 10.60
CA ALA A 248 4.46 18.31 9.37
C ALA A 248 3.55 18.28 8.13
N LEU A 249 2.54 17.42 8.12
CA LEU A 249 1.53 17.34 7.04
C LEU A 249 0.69 18.63 6.94
N ILE A 250 0.23 19.18 8.07
CA ILE A 250 -0.50 20.47 8.08
C ILE A 250 0.37 21.58 7.50
N SER A 251 1.62 21.66 7.95
CA SER A 251 2.57 22.68 7.48
C SER A 251 2.84 22.53 5.98
N LEU A 252 3.00 21.29 5.51
CA LEU A 252 3.19 20.99 4.09
C LEU A 252 1.97 21.37 3.24
N ASP A 253 0.76 21.05 3.70
CA ASP A 253 -0.48 21.39 3.01
C ASP A 253 -0.62 22.92 2.83
N ALA A 254 -0.35 23.67 3.90
CA ALA A 254 -0.35 25.12 3.88
C ALA A 254 0.71 25.68 2.90
N THR A 255 1.93 25.15 2.95
CA THR A 255 3.03 25.56 2.05
C THR A 255 2.69 25.30 0.59
N ILE A 256 2.19 24.11 0.23
CA ILE A 256 1.85 23.77 -1.17
C ILE A 256 0.76 24.71 -1.70
N LYS A 257 -0.26 25.00 -0.88
CA LYS A 257 -1.33 25.95 -1.24
C LYS A 257 -0.80 27.37 -1.44
N ALA A 258 0.06 27.85 -0.54
CA ALA A 258 0.65 29.18 -0.64
C ALA A 258 1.60 29.31 -1.84
N MET A 259 2.43 28.30 -2.11
CA MET A 259 3.32 28.27 -3.28
C MET A 259 2.57 28.19 -4.62
N SER A 260 1.38 27.60 -4.63
CA SER A 260 0.52 27.55 -5.82
C SER A 260 -0.17 28.90 -6.10
N ASN A 261 -0.18 29.82 -5.14
CA ASN A 261 -0.69 31.17 -5.32
C ASN A 261 0.44 32.12 -5.76
N GLN A 262 0.32 32.70 -6.96
CA GLN A 262 1.35 33.58 -7.54
C GLN A 262 1.72 34.78 -6.63
N GLN A 263 0.76 35.30 -5.85
CA GLN A 263 0.98 36.45 -4.96
C GLN A 263 1.80 36.08 -3.71
N GLN A 264 1.78 34.81 -3.31
CA GLN A 264 2.43 34.32 -2.09
C GLN A 264 3.64 33.43 -2.39
N ALA A 265 3.81 32.97 -3.63
CA ALA A 265 4.86 32.03 -4.02
C ALA A 265 6.26 32.52 -3.64
N LEU A 266 6.61 33.77 -3.98
CA LEU A 266 7.92 34.34 -3.69
C LEU A 266 8.17 34.47 -2.19
N THR A 267 7.22 35.01 -1.42
CA THR A 267 7.37 35.19 0.03
C THR A 267 7.41 33.85 0.77
N THR A 268 6.64 32.87 0.31
CA THR A 268 6.64 31.50 0.85
C THR A 268 7.96 30.80 0.55
N LEU A 269 8.46 30.89 -0.69
CA LEU A 269 9.77 30.33 -1.06
C LEU A 269 10.91 31.00 -0.31
N ALA A 270 10.83 32.31 -0.04
CA ALA A 270 11.83 33.03 0.77
C ALA A 270 11.78 32.63 2.25
N ASN A 271 10.65 32.11 2.74
CA ASN A 271 10.51 31.65 4.12
C ASN A 271 11.05 30.22 4.27
N ARG A 272 12.20 30.09 4.92
CA ARG A 272 12.83 28.78 5.19
C ARG A 272 11.89 27.83 5.90
N GLN A 273 11.20 28.27 6.95
CA GLN A 273 10.34 27.40 7.74
C GLN A 273 9.16 26.86 6.92
N ALA A 274 8.69 27.64 5.95
CA ALA A 274 7.64 27.20 5.04
C ALA A 274 8.14 26.11 4.08
N ILE A 275 9.39 26.15 3.61
CA ILE A 275 9.88 25.16 2.65
C ILE A 275 10.38 23.85 3.27
N LEU A 276 10.78 23.85 4.55
CA LEU A 276 11.32 22.67 5.24
C LEU A 276 10.39 21.44 5.21
N PRO A 277 9.05 21.56 5.35
CA PRO A 277 8.12 20.45 5.17
C PRO A 277 8.18 19.77 3.80
N LEU A 278 8.26 20.55 2.72
CA LEU A 278 8.35 20.00 1.38
C LEU A 278 9.71 19.36 1.14
N LEU A 279 10.79 20.03 1.57
CA LEU A 279 12.15 19.50 1.48
C LEU A 279 12.27 18.17 2.23
N GLY A 280 11.72 18.08 3.44
CA GLY A 280 11.79 16.90 4.29
C GLY A 280 11.00 15.73 3.73
N SER A 281 9.81 16.01 3.19
CA SER A 281 8.96 15.01 2.55
C SER A 281 9.60 14.43 1.29
N LEU A 282 10.21 15.28 0.45
CA LEU A 282 10.95 14.84 -0.74
C LEU A 282 12.18 14.01 -0.36
N TYR A 283 12.97 14.50 0.60
CA TYR A 283 14.20 13.86 1.07
C TYR A 283 13.91 12.48 1.67
N ALA A 284 12.98 12.39 2.61
CA ALA A 284 12.63 11.14 3.27
C ALA A 284 12.03 10.12 2.28
N ASN A 285 11.21 10.57 1.32
CA ASN A 285 10.71 9.69 0.27
C ASN A 285 11.85 9.19 -0.63
N ALA A 286 12.83 10.03 -0.96
CA ALA A 286 13.99 9.61 -1.73
C ALA A 286 14.78 8.49 -1.02
N LEU A 287 14.98 8.60 0.29
CA LEU A 287 15.62 7.55 1.09
C LEU A 287 14.83 6.23 1.06
N ARG A 288 13.50 6.29 1.18
CA ARG A 288 12.65 5.08 1.08
C ARG A 288 12.70 4.43 -0.30
N ARG A 289 12.81 5.22 -1.37
CA ARG A 289 13.00 4.67 -2.73
C ARG A 289 14.40 4.09 -2.91
N GLU A 290 15.41 4.65 -2.27
CA GLU A 290 16.76 4.08 -2.24
C GLU A 290 16.80 2.72 -1.53
N THR A 291 16.17 2.57 -0.36
CA THR A 291 16.11 1.27 0.36
C THR A 291 15.40 0.20 -0.48
N GLN A 292 14.42 0.61 -1.29
CA GLN A 292 13.73 -0.24 -2.28
C GLN A 292 14.53 -0.46 -3.58
N ARG A 293 15.74 0.09 -3.71
CA ARG A 293 16.58 0.06 -4.93
C ARG A 293 15.92 0.68 -6.17
N ARG A 294 14.96 1.58 -5.97
CA ARG A 294 14.26 2.34 -7.02
C ARG A 294 15.01 3.63 -7.35
N TYR A 295 16.23 3.48 -7.86
CA TYR A 295 17.20 4.59 -8.01
C TYR A 295 16.73 5.73 -8.92
N ASP A 296 16.01 5.46 -10.01
CA ASP A 296 15.48 6.51 -10.88
C ASP A 296 14.46 7.40 -10.16
N THR A 297 13.54 6.81 -9.39
CA THR A 297 12.56 7.57 -8.58
C THR A 297 13.25 8.33 -7.45
N ALA A 298 14.19 7.67 -6.77
CA ALA A 298 14.99 8.32 -5.72
C ALA A 298 15.75 9.53 -6.27
N ALA A 299 16.37 9.41 -7.46
CA ALA A 299 17.05 10.51 -8.12
C ALA A 299 16.09 11.65 -8.49
N LEU A 300 14.87 11.36 -8.95
CA LEU A 300 13.89 12.41 -9.24
C LEU A 300 13.54 13.24 -8.00
N LEU A 301 13.33 12.57 -6.86
CA LEU A 301 13.02 13.23 -5.59
C LEU A 301 14.21 14.06 -5.09
N ARG A 302 15.44 13.53 -5.17
CA ARG A 302 16.68 14.24 -4.83
C ARG A 302 16.92 15.46 -5.73
N TYR A 303 16.62 15.35 -7.02
CA TYR A 303 16.68 16.47 -7.96
C TYR A 303 15.70 17.57 -7.56
N ARG A 304 14.49 17.22 -7.14
CA ARG A 304 13.52 18.20 -6.63
C ARG A 304 13.99 18.88 -5.34
N CYS A 305 14.72 18.18 -4.46
CA CYS A 305 15.37 18.80 -3.31
C CYS A 305 16.37 19.90 -3.72
N LEU A 306 17.22 19.63 -4.73
CA LEU A 306 18.16 20.63 -5.26
C LEU A 306 17.44 21.86 -5.82
N GLU A 307 16.38 21.63 -6.60
CA GLU A 307 15.55 22.72 -7.11
C GLU A 307 14.96 23.56 -5.98
N LEU A 308 14.37 22.93 -4.97
CA LEU A 308 13.74 23.65 -3.87
C LEU A 308 14.75 24.47 -3.05
N MET A 309 15.95 23.93 -2.80
CA MET A 309 17.02 24.68 -2.12
C MET A 309 17.46 25.88 -2.96
N SER A 310 17.67 25.72 -4.27
CA SER A 310 18.02 26.84 -5.16
C SER A 310 16.89 27.88 -5.24
N GLN A 311 15.65 27.44 -5.35
CA GLN A 311 14.45 28.29 -5.37
C GLN A 311 14.36 29.13 -4.10
N HIS A 312 14.55 28.50 -2.93
CA HIS A 312 14.56 29.21 -1.65
C HIS A 312 15.65 30.28 -1.61
N ARG A 313 16.91 29.92 -1.91
CA ARG A 313 18.03 30.88 -1.86
C ARG A 313 17.81 32.07 -2.80
N LEU A 314 17.35 31.83 -4.03
CA LEU A 314 17.03 32.88 -4.98
C LEU A 314 15.86 33.74 -4.51
N ALA A 315 14.82 33.14 -3.94
CA ALA A 315 13.68 33.87 -3.38
C ALA A 315 14.07 34.79 -2.22
N THR A 316 15.06 34.41 -1.39
CA THR A 316 15.61 35.32 -0.35
C THR A 316 16.28 36.58 -0.93
N ARG A 317 16.57 36.58 -2.23
CA ARG A 317 17.08 37.74 -2.99
C ARG A 317 16.01 38.41 -3.86
N GLY A 318 14.73 38.07 -3.67
CA GLY A 318 13.62 38.61 -4.45
C GLY A 318 13.44 37.95 -5.82
N VAL A 319 14.15 36.87 -6.13
CA VAL A 319 14.07 36.22 -7.45
C VAL A 319 13.08 35.05 -7.41
N TRP A 320 12.00 35.19 -8.15
CA TRP A 320 11.06 34.09 -8.39
C TRP A 320 11.44 33.34 -9.68
N VAL A 321 11.82 32.06 -9.59
CA VAL A 321 12.42 31.35 -10.73
C VAL A 321 11.47 31.16 -11.92
N GLU A 322 10.16 31.07 -11.69
CA GLU A 322 9.16 30.90 -12.74
C GLU A 322 8.96 32.18 -13.58
N LYS A 323 9.07 33.35 -12.95
CA LYS A 323 8.97 34.68 -13.60
C LYS A 323 9.96 35.66 -12.95
N PRO A 324 11.25 35.56 -13.26
CA PRO A 324 12.27 36.31 -12.54
C PRO A 324 12.32 37.77 -13.00
N ASP A 325 12.44 38.69 -12.04
CA ASP A 325 12.84 40.08 -12.31
C ASP A 325 14.34 40.23 -12.03
N LEU A 326 15.14 40.05 -13.09
CA LEU A 326 16.60 40.18 -12.97
C LEU A 326 17.08 41.62 -13.16
N ASP A 327 16.23 42.53 -13.65
CA ASP A 327 16.61 43.95 -13.78
C ASP A 327 16.71 44.60 -12.41
N GLN A 328 15.74 44.35 -11.54
CA GLN A 328 15.80 44.78 -10.14
C GLN A 328 17.04 44.22 -9.42
N LEU A 329 17.34 42.93 -9.63
CA LEU A 329 18.50 42.29 -9.02
C LEU A 329 19.83 42.87 -9.53
N LYS A 330 19.96 43.12 -10.84
CA LYS A 330 21.15 43.77 -11.43
C LYS A 330 21.33 45.21 -10.93
N ALA A 331 20.23 45.93 -10.70
CA ALA A 331 20.31 47.27 -10.12
C ALA A 331 20.86 47.24 -8.69
N GLN A 332 20.53 46.21 -7.90
CA GLN A 332 21.06 46.01 -6.55
C GLN A 332 22.52 45.51 -6.56
N ILE A 333 22.92 44.77 -7.59
CA ILE A 333 24.24 44.16 -7.72
C ILE A 333 24.83 44.49 -9.10
N PRO A 334 25.49 45.65 -9.26
CA PRO A 334 25.89 46.18 -10.57
C PRO A 334 26.78 45.24 -11.42
N ASP A 335 27.68 44.48 -10.79
CA ASP A 335 28.59 43.56 -11.49
C ASP A 335 27.99 42.15 -11.73
N LEU A 336 26.71 41.93 -11.41
CA LEU A 336 26.10 40.60 -11.47
C LEU A 336 26.15 39.97 -12.88
N ASP A 337 25.85 40.73 -13.93
CA ASP A 337 25.89 40.22 -15.30
C ASP A 337 27.31 39.78 -15.70
N ARG A 338 28.32 40.57 -15.30
CA ARG A 338 29.74 40.27 -15.52
C ARG A 338 30.13 38.98 -14.80
N SER A 339 29.75 38.85 -13.52
CA SER A 339 30.01 37.65 -12.73
C SER A 339 29.32 36.42 -13.31
N TYR A 340 28.07 36.55 -13.76
CA TYR A 340 27.33 35.45 -14.38
C TYR A 340 27.99 34.98 -15.69
N ARG A 341 28.42 35.91 -16.55
CA ARG A 341 29.18 35.56 -17.77
C ARG A 341 30.49 34.86 -17.46
N ALA A 342 31.18 35.23 -16.38
CA ALA A 342 32.39 34.53 -15.96
C ALA A 342 32.08 33.08 -15.53
N VAL A 343 30.95 32.84 -14.87
CA VAL A 343 30.46 31.49 -14.55
C VAL A 343 30.13 30.71 -15.83
N GLU A 344 29.43 31.31 -16.80
CA GLU A 344 29.15 30.68 -18.11
C GLU A 344 30.44 30.24 -18.80
N ARG A 345 31.44 31.14 -18.87
CA ARG A 345 32.74 30.86 -19.47
C ARG A 345 33.45 29.69 -18.79
N THR A 346 33.44 29.66 -17.45
CA THR A 346 34.07 28.60 -16.66
C THR A 346 33.45 27.22 -16.93
N LEU A 347 32.15 27.18 -17.21
CA LEU A 347 31.44 25.94 -17.57
C LEU A 347 31.53 25.58 -19.06
N GLY A 348 32.20 26.40 -19.87
CA GLY A 348 32.32 26.23 -21.32
C GLY A 348 31.05 26.60 -22.09
N PHE A 349 30.16 27.39 -21.50
CA PHE A 349 29.00 27.93 -22.19
C PHE A 349 29.34 29.22 -22.95
N ARG A 350 28.56 29.52 -23.98
CA ARG A 350 28.60 30.83 -24.63
C ARG A 350 28.10 31.88 -23.65
N GLU A 351 28.86 32.95 -23.46
CA GLU A 351 28.54 34.06 -22.55
C GLU A 351 27.33 34.86 -23.03
N ARG A 352 26.13 34.43 -22.65
CA ARG A 352 24.89 35.14 -22.96
C ARG A 352 24.60 36.21 -21.93
N GLY A 353 24.99 36.02 -20.68
CA GLY A 353 24.62 36.90 -19.57
C GLY A 353 23.13 36.82 -19.22
N LEU A 354 22.72 37.66 -18.28
CA LEU A 354 21.36 37.80 -17.78
C LEU A 354 20.58 38.77 -18.66
N GLN A 355 20.19 38.30 -19.85
CA GLN A 355 19.44 39.08 -20.83
C GLN A 355 17.97 38.63 -20.88
N PRO A 356 17.02 39.59 -21.00
CA PRO A 356 15.64 39.25 -21.27
C PRO A 356 15.50 38.73 -22.72
N ASN A 357 14.39 38.06 -22.98
CA ASN A 357 13.97 37.69 -24.32
C ASN A 357 13.59 38.95 -25.12
N ARG A 358 13.28 38.78 -26.41
CA ARG A 358 12.93 39.88 -27.32
C ARG A 358 11.69 40.67 -26.90
N ASP A 359 10.81 40.06 -26.11
CA ASP A 359 9.60 40.64 -25.54
C ASP A 359 9.85 41.41 -24.22
N GLY A 360 11.12 41.51 -23.79
CA GLY A 360 11.52 42.17 -22.55
C GLY A 360 11.34 41.30 -21.30
N GLN A 361 10.85 40.06 -21.41
CA GLN A 361 10.67 39.17 -20.26
C GLN A 361 11.83 38.18 -20.11
N TYR A 362 12.16 37.82 -18.86
CA TYR A 362 13.13 36.77 -18.61
C TYR A 362 12.49 35.37 -18.70
N SER A 363 13.23 34.43 -19.28
CA SER A 363 12.86 33.02 -19.25
C SER A 363 12.92 32.48 -17.82
N SER A 364 12.14 31.42 -17.54
CA SER A 364 12.24 30.73 -16.25
C SER A 364 13.64 30.18 -16.02
N ILE A 365 14.08 30.22 -14.76
CA ILE A 365 15.42 29.79 -14.37
C ILE A 365 15.42 28.28 -14.17
N THR A 366 16.16 27.57 -15.02
CA THR A 366 16.39 26.13 -14.87
C THR A 366 17.29 25.84 -13.66
N LEU A 367 17.30 24.60 -13.16
CA LEU A 367 18.15 24.21 -12.02
C LEU A 367 19.61 24.64 -12.19
N LEU A 368 20.22 24.32 -13.33
CA LEU A 368 21.63 24.66 -13.58
C LEU A 368 21.85 26.18 -13.61
N ASN A 369 20.97 26.92 -14.31
CA ASN A 369 21.05 28.39 -14.35
C ASN A 369 20.83 29.01 -12.96
N GLY A 370 20.00 28.40 -12.12
CA GLY A 370 19.78 28.81 -10.74
C GLY A 370 21.05 28.71 -9.90
N TYR A 371 21.75 27.57 -9.95
CA TYR A 371 23.03 27.42 -9.27
C TYR A 371 24.16 28.28 -9.87
N MET A 372 24.16 28.51 -11.19
CA MET A 372 25.05 29.48 -11.82
C MET A 372 24.81 30.90 -11.30
N LEU A 373 23.54 31.29 -11.15
CA LEU A 373 23.16 32.59 -10.59
C LEU A 373 23.57 32.69 -9.12
N LEU A 374 23.33 31.67 -8.30
CA LEU A 374 23.82 31.61 -6.92
C LEU A 374 25.35 31.73 -6.82
N THR A 375 26.08 31.15 -7.78
CA THR A 375 27.54 31.29 -7.85
C THR A 375 27.96 32.70 -8.21
N ALA A 376 27.30 33.33 -9.19
CA ALA A 376 27.55 34.73 -9.54
C ALA A 376 27.23 35.69 -8.38
N LEU A 377 26.25 35.34 -7.54
CA LEU A 377 25.87 36.04 -6.31
C LEU A 377 26.79 35.75 -5.12
N SER A 378 27.79 34.87 -5.29
CA SER A 378 28.65 34.37 -4.20
C SER A 378 27.84 33.83 -3.01
N ASP A 379 26.72 33.15 -3.29
CA ASP A 379 25.84 32.65 -2.23
C ASP A 379 26.54 31.58 -1.40
N PRO A 380 26.42 31.59 -0.06
CA PRO A 380 27.08 30.60 0.78
C PRO A 380 26.69 29.15 0.48
N LEU A 381 25.53 28.90 -0.13
CA LEU A 381 25.08 27.54 -0.44
C LEU A 381 26.04 26.80 -1.39
N ILE A 382 26.69 27.51 -2.31
CA ILE A 382 27.53 26.88 -3.34
C ILE A 382 29.01 26.76 -2.96
N GLN A 383 29.41 27.17 -1.75
CA GLN A 383 30.82 27.19 -1.33
C GLN A 383 31.44 25.80 -1.18
N THR A 384 30.64 24.77 -0.95
CA THR A 384 31.12 23.41 -0.66
C THR A 384 31.09 22.49 -1.88
N ILE A 385 30.63 22.96 -3.03
CA ILE A 385 30.44 22.14 -4.23
C ILE A 385 30.88 22.86 -5.51
N THR A 386 31.32 22.09 -6.50
CA THR A 386 31.59 22.65 -7.83
C THR A 386 30.34 22.58 -8.71
N LEU A 387 30.09 23.63 -9.49
CA LEU A 387 29.00 23.62 -10.49
C LEU A 387 29.15 22.51 -11.53
N THR A 388 30.38 22.06 -11.78
CA THR A 388 30.66 20.93 -12.66
C THR A 388 30.04 19.64 -12.12
N ASP A 389 30.10 19.41 -10.81
CA ASP A 389 29.49 18.24 -10.15
C ASP A 389 27.98 18.26 -10.31
N ILE A 390 27.34 19.40 -10.00
CA ILE A 390 25.89 19.59 -10.18
C ILE A 390 25.51 19.31 -11.64
N ARG A 391 26.22 19.90 -12.61
CA ARG A 391 25.96 19.71 -14.04
C ARG A 391 26.07 18.24 -14.47
N GLN A 392 27.12 17.54 -14.04
CA GLN A 392 27.33 16.13 -14.39
C GLN A 392 26.19 15.26 -13.87
N ARG A 393 25.74 15.48 -12.63
CA ARG A 393 24.67 14.67 -12.05
C ARG A 393 23.30 14.99 -12.63
N VAL A 394 23.00 16.26 -12.92
CA VAL A 394 21.80 16.65 -13.67
C VAL A 394 21.77 15.99 -15.05
N ASN A 395 22.91 15.89 -15.74
CA ASN A 395 23.01 15.19 -17.02
C ASN A 395 22.76 13.69 -16.91
N VAL A 396 23.19 13.03 -15.83
CA VAL A 396 22.87 11.62 -15.58
C VAL A 396 21.36 11.43 -15.45
N ARG A 397 20.68 12.27 -14.65
CA ARG A 397 19.21 12.27 -14.54
C ARG A 397 18.55 12.51 -15.90
N ASN A 398 19.02 13.48 -16.68
CA ASN A 398 18.39 13.78 -17.97
C ASN A 398 18.44 12.61 -18.97
N LYS A 399 19.42 11.70 -18.84
CA LYS A 399 19.52 10.48 -19.63
C LYS A 399 18.67 9.31 -19.08
N SER A 400 18.06 9.46 -17.90
CA SER A 400 17.18 8.46 -17.31
C SER A 400 15.86 8.31 -18.07
N ILE A 401 15.29 7.11 -18.01
CA ILE A 401 13.95 6.76 -18.53
C ILE A 401 12.82 7.58 -17.87
N LEU A 402 12.98 8.04 -16.63
CA LEU A 402 11.99 8.90 -15.95
C LEU A 402 12.23 10.40 -16.21
N ALA A 403 13.08 10.74 -17.18
CA ALA A 403 13.39 12.11 -17.58
C ALA A 403 13.27 12.27 -19.10
N HIS A 404 14.38 12.55 -19.79
CA HIS A 404 14.40 12.79 -21.23
C HIS A 404 15.21 11.72 -22.00
N GLY A 405 15.63 10.64 -21.34
CA GLY A 405 16.41 9.57 -21.95
C GLY A 405 15.71 8.21 -21.89
N PHE A 406 16.50 7.15 -22.07
CA PHE A 406 15.97 5.80 -22.33
C PHE A 406 16.68 4.69 -21.53
N ARG A 407 17.54 5.04 -20.55
CA ARG A 407 18.24 4.06 -19.71
C ARG A 407 17.89 4.24 -18.24
N GLN A 408 18.13 3.21 -17.44
CA GLN A 408 18.04 3.29 -15.98
C GLN A 408 19.30 3.93 -15.38
N ILE A 409 19.15 4.55 -14.21
CA ILE A 409 20.26 5.00 -13.39
C ILE A 409 20.82 3.80 -12.61
N THR A 410 22.14 3.62 -12.66
CA THR A 410 22.83 2.59 -11.85
C THR A 410 22.95 3.03 -10.40
N GLU A 411 23.11 2.08 -9.47
CA GLU A 411 23.33 2.39 -8.05
C GLU A 411 24.54 3.31 -7.84
N ALA A 412 25.65 3.07 -8.56
CA ALA A 412 26.85 3.90 -8.45
C ALA A 412 26.61 5.34 -8.88
N GLU A 413 25.91 5.54 -10.00
CA GLU A 413 25.53 6.86 -10.48
C GLU A 413 24.56 7.58 -9.53
N TYR A 414 23.62 6.83 -8.94
CA TYR A 414 22.72 7.36 -7.93
C TYR A 414 23.47 7.80 -6.67
N ARG A 415 24.34 6.96 -6.10
CA ARG A 415 25.11 7.27 -4.88
C ARG A 415 25.95 8.53 -5.07
N GLU A 416 26.57 8.65 -6.24
CA GLU A 416 27.32 9.84 -6.62
C GLU A 416 26.47 11.11 -6.77
N PHE A 417 25.21 10.97 -7.19
CA PHE A 417 24.27 12.08 -7.19
C PHE A 417 23.76 12.43 -5.80
N ALA A 418 23.41 11.42 -5.00
CA ALA A 418 23.00 11.59 -3.63
C ALA A 418 24.08 12.35 -2.83
N ARG A 419 25.35 11.98 -2.98
CA ARG A 419 26.49 12.68 -2.33
C ARG A 419 26.50 14.19 -2.58
N VAL A 420 26.21 14.62 -3.80
CA VAL A 420 26.12 16.06 -4.16
C VAL A 420 24.95 16.73 -3.42
N VAL A 421 23.81 16.05 -3.33
CA VAL A 421 22.62 16.56 -2.64
C VAL A 421 22.85 16.64 -1.14
N GLU A 422 23.52 15.63 -0.56
CA GLU A 422 23.92 15.59 0.84
C GLU A 422 24.83 16.77 1.21
N GLN A 423 25.88 17.03 0.42
CA GLN A 423 26.79 18.15 0.64
C GLN A 423 26.08 19.51 0.62
N LEU A 424 25.13 19.68 -0.30
CA LEU A 424 24.32 20.90 -0.38
C LEU A 424 23.32 21.02 0.77
N LEU A 425 22.72 19.92 1.22
CA LEU A 425 21.86 19.90 2.41
C LEU A 425 22.65 20.27 3.68
N ASP A 426 23.83 19.70 3.86
CA ASP A 426 24.70 20.03 5.01
C ASP A 426 25.03 21.53 5.03
N GLN A 427 25.39 22.08 3.86
CA GLN A 427 25.65 23.51 3.75
C GLN A 427 24.39 24.36 3.98
N PHE A 428 23.23 23.91 3.47
CA PHE A 428 21.94 24.57 3.68
C PHE A 428 21.61 24.72 5.17
N PHE A 429 21.78 23.66 5.96
CA PHE A 429 21.56 23.67 7.41
C PHE A 429 22.67 24.41 8.18
N THR A 430 23.92 24.36 7.70
CA THR A 430 25.04 25.14 8.26
C THR A 430 24.78 26.64 8.18
N ILE A 431 24.31 27.12 7.03
CA ILE A 431 23.93 28.54 6.84
C ILE A 431 22.77 28.93 7.77
N ALA A 432 21.84 27.99 8.00
CA ALA A 432 20.70 28.20 8.88
C ALA A 432 21.04 28.16 10.38
N GLN A 433 22.23 27.65 10.75
CA GLN A 433 22.63 27.33 12.12
C GLN A 433 21.64 26.38 12.82
N GLU A 434 21.09 25.43 12.06
CA GLU A 434 20.12 24.45 12.54
C GLU A 434 20.68 23.04 12.49
N GLN A 435 20.22 22.17 13.39
CA GLN A 435 20.60 20.76 13.40
C GLN A 435 19.79 19.98 12.36
N ARG A 436 20.46 19.55 11.29
CA ARG A 436 19.88 18.72 10.23
C ARG A 436 19.24 17.43 10.77
N SER A 437 19.87 16.77 11.74
CA SER A 437 19.38 15.50 12.32
C SER A 437 17.98 15.59 12.90
N SER A 438 17.67 16.67 13.63
CA SER A 438 16.34 16.90 14.21
C SER A 438 15.28 17.11 13.11
N TRP A 439 15.65 17.80 12.04
CA TRP A 439 14.77 17.95 10.88
C TRP A 439 14.51 16.59 10.21
N GLU A 440 15.54 15.77 9.97
CA GLU A 440 15.38 14.46 9.33
C GLU A 440 14.48 13.51 10.13
N GLU A 441 14.64 13.50 11.46
CA GLU A 441 13.85 12.65 12.35
C GLU A 441 12.35 12.93 12.23
N ARG A 442 11.98 14.20 12.05
CA ARG A 442 10.58 14.62 11.88
C ARG A 442 9.89 14.04 10.64
N TYR A 443 10.65 13.71 9.59
CA TYR A 443 10.11 13.14 8.35
C TYR A 443 10.40 11.64 8.21
N ARG A 444 11.04 11.02 9.20
CA ARG A 444 11.23 9.58 9.27
C ARG A 444 9.91 8.93 9.68
N PHE A 445 9.37 8.09 8.80
CA PHE A 445 8.19 7.29 9.13
C PHE A 445 8.55 6.26 10.18
N ILE A 446 7.57 5.89 11.02
CA ILE A 446 7.83 4.93 12.08
C ILE A 446 8.21 3.57 11.48
N GLU A 447 9.04 2.82 12.20
CA GLU A 447 9.33 1.42 11.90
C GLU A 447 8.84 0.58 13.07
N LEU A 448 8.22 -0.56 12.74
CA LEU A 448 7.69 -1.48 13.74
C LEU A 448 8.79 -2.47 14.14
N PRO A 449 8.96 -2.78 15.43
CA PRO A 449 9.99 -3.73 15.88
C PRO A 449 9.76 -5.11 15.27
N ALA A 450 10.85 -5.82 15.00
CA ALA A 450 10.77 -7.26 14.75
C ALA A 450 10.28 -7.96 16.03
N THR A 451 9.28 -8.84 15.88
CA THR A 451 8.84 -9.74 16.95
C THR A 451 9.83 -10.83 17.19
#